data_AF-A0A024TDQ2-F1
#
_entry.id   AF-A0A024TDQ2-F1
#
_cell.length_a   1.000
_cell.length_b   1.000
_cell.length_c   1.000
_cell.angle_alpha   90.00
_cell.angle_beta   90.00
_cell.angle_gamma   90.00
#
_symmetry.space_group_name_H-M   'P 1'
#
loop_
_entity.id
_entity.type
_entity.pdbx_description
1 polymer ?
#
loop_
_entity_poly.entity_id
_entity_poly.type
_entity_poly.pdbx_seq_one_letter_code
_entity_poly.pdbx_strand_id
1 'polypeptide(L)'
;MAAHGKPAEGMECLATMEDITEETYVEYQTYPSLQWHPCQFSADVVMQLQEAQFTAFMKGVQEPDCKAELRRLLAKGPPIWIEDKYGFPLPDNGDTHVVALWFSGTNEEKSAKLKGAVEGEEREKLWSELKELLAAMEEDKEEVRN
;
A
#
# COMPACT_ATOMS: atom_id res chain seq x y z
N MET A 1 20.89 -14.96 9.18
CA MET A 1 20.27 -14.45 7.95
C MET A 1 19.03 -15.28 7.75
N ALA A 2 17.85 -14.65 7.68
CA ALA A 2 16.65 -15.40 7.30
C ALA A 2 16.90 -15.89 5.87
N ALA A 3 16.81 -17.20 5.64
CA ALA A 3 16.94 -17.73 4.31
C ALA A 3 15.60 -17.46 3.61
N HIS A 4 15.63 -16.63 2.57
CA HIS A 4 14.47 -16.42 1.72
C HIS A 4 14.03 -17.73 1.07
N GLY A 5 12.73 -17.85 0.85
CA GLY A 5 12.08 -19.01 0.29
C GLY A 5 12.10 -19.06 -1.23
N LYS A 6 11.22 -19.92 -1.74
CA LYS A 6 10.96 -20.15 -3.16
C LYS A 6 9.44 -20.14 -3.38
N PRO A 7 8.97 -19.85 -4.60
CA PRO A 7 7.55 -19.96 -4.92
C PRO A 7 7.04 -21.39 -4.65
N ALA A 8 5.80 -21.50 -4.19
CA ALA A 8 5.14 -22.79 -4.07
C ALA A 8 4.88 -23.40 -5.46
N GLU A 9 4.78 -24.73 -5.54
CA GLU A 9 4.45 -25.39 -6.80
C GLU A 9 3.06 -24.95 -7.30
N GLY A 10 2.98 -24.48 -8.55
CA GLY A 10 1.76 -23.95 -9.14
C GLY A 10 1.30 -22.61 -8.56
N MET A 11 2.21 -21.83 -7.95
CA MET A 11 1.89 -20.51 -7.45
C MET A 11 1.62 -19.53 -8.61
N GLU A 12 0.47 -18.87 -8.57
CA GLU A 12 0.03 -17.91 -9.60
C GLU A 12 -0.14 -16.52 -8.99
N CYS A 13 0.11 -15.49 -9.79
CA CYS A 13 -0.11 -14.11 -9.42
C CYS A 13 -1.61 -13.82 -9.37
N LEU A 14 -2.13 -13.39 -8.22
CA LEU A 14 -3.57 -13.11 -8.07
C LEU A 14 -4.09 -11.97 -8.94
N ALA A 15 -3.21 -11.09 -9.45
CA ALA A 15 -3.60 -9.97 -10.31
C ALA A 15 -3.62 -10.35 -11.80
N THR A 16 -2.65 -11.15 -12.27
CA THR A 16 -2.49 -11.48 -13.70
C THR A 16 -2.89 -12.92 -14.05
N MET A 17 -3.04 -13.79 -13.05
CA MET A 17 -3.23 -15.25 -13.20
C MET A 17 -2.06 -15.92 -13.94
N GLU A 18 -0.89 -15.29 -13.94
CA GLU A 18 0.34 -15.85 -14.52
C GLU A 18 1.16 -16.57 -13.45
N ASP A 19 1.91 -17.60 -13.85
CA ASP A 19 2.79 -18.36 -12.96
C ASP A 19 3.85 -17.46 -12.31
N ILE A 20 4.00 -17.58 -10.99
CA ILE A 20 5.11 -16.99 -10.24
C ILE A 20 6.27 -17.98 -10.25
N THR A 21 7.37 -17.59 -10.90
CA THR A 21 8.59 -18.38 -11.03
C THR A 21 9.66 -17.91 -10.04
N GLU A 22 10.80 -18.60 -9.97
CA GLU A 22 11.94 -18.15 -9.15
C GLU A 22 12.51 -16.79 -9.60
N GLU A 23 12.14 -16.28 -10.78
CA GLU A 23 12.55 -14.96 -11.27
C GLU A 23 11.58 -13.85 -10.83
N THR A 24 10.30 -14.18 -10.70
CA THR A 24 9.23 -13.21 -10.41
C THR A 24 8.68 -13.31 -8.98
N TYR A 25 9.25 -14.20 -8.16
CA TYR A 25 8.85 -14.40 -6.77
C TYR A 25 9.28 -13.23 -5.88
N VAL A 26 8.40 -12.90 -4.93
CA VAL A 26 8.60 -11.80 -3.98
C VAL A 26 8.23 -12.27 -2.59
N GLU A 27 9.05 -11.88 -1.62
CA GLU A 27 8.69 -11.93 -0.21
C GLU A 27 8.51 -10.52 0.35
N TYR A 28 7.71 -10.39 1.39
CA TYR A 28 7.52 -9.14 2.10
C TYR A 28 7.74 -9.34 3.59
N GLN A 29 8.30 -8.31 4.24
CA GLN A 29 8.56 -8.30 5.66
C GLN A 29 7.54 -7.41 6.37
N THR A 30 6.94 -7.92 7.44
CA THR A 30 5.95 -7.18 8.25
C THR A 30 6.56 -6.61 9.53
N TYR A 31 5.92 -5.59 10.09
CA TYR A 31 6.33 -4.94 11.35
C TYR A 31 5.19 -4.91 12.37
N PRO A 32 5.44 -5.15 13.67
CA PRO A 32 6.75 -5.23 14.35
C PRO A 32 7.45 -6.60 14.36
N SER A 33 6.82 -7.67 13.87
CA SER A 33 7.39 -9.02 13.99
C SER A 33 8.67 -9.25 13.20
N LEU A 34 8.90 -8.45 12.14
CA LEU A 34 10.02 -8.58 11.20
C LEU A 34 10.05 -9.95 10.49
N GLN A 35 8.89 -10.59 10.35
CA GLN A 35 8.75 -11.87 9.68
C GLN A 35 8.61 -11.69 8.17
N TRP A 36 9.26 -12.58 7.42
CA TRP A 36 9.16 -12.66 5.97
C TRP A 36 8.03 -13.59 5.57
N HIS A 37 7.26 -13.16 4.56
CA HIS A 37 6.08 -13.86 4.07
C HIS A 37 6.07 -13.89 2.53
N PRO A 38 5.54 -14.97 1.91
CA PRO A 38 5.40 -15.05 0.47
C PRO A 38 4.33 -14.08 -0.05
N CYS A 39 4.67 -13.24 -1.03
CA CYS A 39 3.72 -12.37 -1.71
C CYS A 39 2.86 -13.15 -2.72
N GLN A 40 1.58 -12.82 -2.82
CA GLN A 40 0.67 -13.45 -3.81
C GLN A 40 0.67 -12.75 -5.18
N PHE A 41 1.60 -11.82 -5.39
CA PHE A 41 1.77 -11.10 -6.65
C PHE A 41 3.18 -11.30 -7.20
N SER A 42 3.30 -11.25 -8.52
CA SER A 42 4.59 -11.27 -9.21
C SER A 42 5.35 -9.94 -9.01
N ALA A 43 6.68 -10.00 -9.16
CA ALA A 43 7.58 -8.85 -9.04
C ALA A 43 7.10 -7.61 -9.80
N ASP A 44 6.63 -7.78 -11.04
CA ASP A 44 6.16 -6.67 -11.88
C ASP A 44 4.92 -5.99 -11.29
N VAL A 45 3.97 -6.78 -10.78
CA VAL A 45 2.75 -6.25 -10.14
C VAL A 45 3.10 -5.52 -8.85
N VAL A 46 4.00 -6.09 -8.04
CA VAL A 46 4.49 -5.45 -6.81
C VAL A 46 5.12 -4.10 -7.14
N MET A 47 5.99 -4.03 -8.14
CA MET A 47 6.63 -2.79 -8.58
C MET A 47 5.61 -1.77 -9.08
N GLN A 48 4.64 -2.18 -9.89
CA GLN A 48 3.57 -1.30 -10.37
C GLN A 48 2.74 -0.75 -9.21
N LEU A 49 2.40 -1.57 -8.21
CA LEU A 49 1.68 -1.13 -7.02
C LEU A 49 2.48 -0.10 -6.22
N GLN A 50 3.80 -0.31 -6.05
CA GLN A 50 4.66 0.67 -5.36
C GLN A 50 4.67 2.03 -6.05
N GLU A 51 4.59 2.08 -7.39
CA GLU A 51 4.55 3.33 -8.14
C GLU A 51 3.16 3.97 -8.19
N ALA A 52 2.11 3.15 -8.25
CA ALA A 52 0.75 3.61 -8.52
C ALA A 52 -0.05 3.99 -7.27
N GLN A 53 0.12 3.30 -6.13
CA GLN A 53 -0.79 3.45 -4.99
C GLN A 53 -0.82 4.88 -4.42
N PHE A 54 0.35 5.52 -4.24
CA PHE A 54 0.39 6.89 -3.71
C PHE A 54 -0.19 7.89 -4.71
N THR A 55 0.14 7.73 -6.00
CA THR A 55 -0.43 8.57 -7.07
C THR A 55 -1.95 8.41 -7.16
N ALA A 56 -2.46 7.19 -7.03
CA ALA A 56 -3.89 6.91 -7.01
C ALA A 56 -4.57 7.53 -5.78
N PHE A 57 -3.94 7.49 -4.61
CA PHE A 57 -4.42 8.20 -3.42
C PHE A 57 -4.53 9.70 -3.68
N MET A 58 -3.46 10.33 -4.20
CA MET A 58 -3.46 11.77 -4.48
C MET A 58 -4.53 12.14 -5.49
N LYS A 59 -4.72 11.34 -6.54
CA LYS A 59 -5.79 11.54 -7.51
C LYS A 59 -7.18 11.42 -6.87
N GLY A 60 -7.42 10.39 -6.06
CA GLY A 60 -8.71 10.19 -5.38
C GLY A 60 -9.05 11.29 -4.38
N VAL A 61 -8.04 11.97 -3.83
CA VAL A 61 -8.22 13.12 -2.94
C VAL A 61 -8.42 14.42 -3.71
N GLN A 62 -7.76 14.61 -4.86
CA GLN A 62 -7.90 15.80 -5.70
C GLN A 62 -9.19 15.80 -6.53
N GLU A 63 -9.61 14.62 -6.99
CA GLU A 63 -10.80 14.39 -7.82
C GLU A 63 -11.73 13.35 -7.17
N PRO A 64 -12.28 13.63 -5.97
CA PRO A 64 -13.11 12.65 -5.28
C PRO A 64 -14.45 12.47 -5.98
N ASP A 65 -14.75 11.24 -6.43
CA ASP A 65 -16.03 10.89 -7.06
C ASP A 65 -17.21 11.05 -6.09
N CYS A 66 -17.00 10.75 -4.80
CA CYS A 66 -18.00 11.01 -3.77
C CYS A 66 -17.40 11.33 -2.38
N LYS A 67 -18.16 12.07 -1.56
CA LYS A 67 -17.75 12.42 -0.18
C LYS A 67 -17.52 11.19 0.71
N ALA A 68 -18.28 10.12 0.51
CA ALA A 68 -18.14 8.90 1.29
C ALA A 68 -16.80 8.20 1.01
N GLU A 69 -16.35 8.23 -0.24
CA GLU A 69 -15.04 7.73 -0.64
C GLU A 69 -13.92 8.62 -0.08
N LEU A 70 -14.03 9.94 -0.22
CA LEU A 70 -13.06 10.88 0.36
C LEU A 70 -12.91 10.67 1.88
N ARG A 71 -14.02 10.54 2.63
CA ARG A 71 -13.98 10.26 4.07
C ARG A 71 -13.24 8.95 4.39
N ARG A 72 -13.47 7.89 3.60
CA ARG A 72 -12.79 6.60 3.79
C ARG A 72 -11.30 6.68 3.48
N LEU A 73 -10.92 7.40 2.42
CA LEU A 73 -9.53 7.66 2.06
C LEU A 73 -8.82 8.46 3.16
N LEU A 74 -9.44 9.53 3.64
CA LEU A 74 -8.86 10.39 4.68
C LEU A 74 -8.81 9.75 6.06
N ALA A 75 -9.73 8.82 6.37
CA ALA A 75 -9.70 8.05 7.60
C ALA A 75 -8.45 7.15 7.69
N LYS A 76 -7.99 6.61 6.55
CA LYS A 76 -6.72 5.87 6.46
C LYS A 76 -5.51 6.81 6.45
N GLY A 77 -5.68 8.00 5.86
CA GLY A 77 -4.63 8.99 5.69
C GLY A 77 -3.67 8.65 4.55
N PRO A 78 -2.65 9.49 4.29
CA PRO A 78 -1.70 9.27 3.22
C PRO A 78 -0.92 7.96 3.43
N PRO A 79 -0.95 7.04 2.45
CA PRO A 79 -0.27 5.76 2.58
C PRO A 79 1.24 5.95 2.45
N ILE A 80 1.99 5.27 3.32
CA ILE A 80 3.47 5.27 3.29
C ILE A 80 3.99 3.99 2.64
N TRP A 81 3.43 2.87 3.05
CA TRP A 81 3.85 1.53 2.68
C TRP A 81 2.87 0.92 1.69
N ILE A 82 3.34 0.00 0.87
CA ILE A 82 2.47 -0.82 0.03
C ILE A 82 1.50 -1.62 0.89
N GLU A 83 0.21 -1.57 0.54
CA GLU A 83 -0.81 -2.42 1.14
C GLU A 83 -1.64 -3.10 0.05
N ASP A 84 -1.93 -4.38 0.23
CA ASP A 84 -3.00 -5.06 -0.50
C ASP A 84 -3.50 -6.23 0.35
N LYS A 85 -4.81 -6.34 0.50
CA LYS A 85 -5.43 -7.36 1.37
C LYS A 85 -5.11 -8.79 0.93
N TYR A 86 -4.93 -9.00 -0.37
CA TYR A 86 -4.73 -10.32 -0.97
C TYR A 86 -3.27 -10.55 -1.34
N GLY A 87 -2.58 -9.52 -1.83
CA GLY A 87 -1.14 -9.55 -2.18
C GLY A 87 -0.22 -9.61 -0.96
N PHE A 88 -0.54 -8.85 0.09
CA PHE A 88 0.26 -8.67 1.30
C PHE A 88 -0.59 -8.89 2.57
N PRO A 89 -1.17 -10.08 2.76
CA PRO A 89 -2.03 -10.36 3.90
C PRO A 89 -1.24 -10.23 5.22
N LEU A 90 -1.62 -9.27 6.07
CA LEU A 90 -1.01 -9.13 7.38
C LEU A 90 -1.40 -10.30 8.29
N PRO A 91 -0.44 -10.92 9.00
CA PRO A 91 -0.74 -12.00 9.95
C PRO A 91 -1.50 -11.49 11.19
N ASP A 92 -2.27 -12.37 11.82
CA ASP A 92 -3.03 -12.09 13.06
C ASP A 92 -2.13 -12.01 14.32
N ASN A 93 -0.90 -11.52 14.18
CA ASN A 93 0.12 -11.43 15.24
C ASN A 93 0.29 -9.99 15.77
N GLY A 94 -0.52 -9.03 15.30
CA GLY A 94 -0.42 -7.61 15.63
C GLY A 94 0.48 -6.81 14.69
N ASP A 95 0.93 -7.40 13.58
CA ASP A 95 1.61 -6.67 12.52
C ASP A 95 0.68 -5.65 11.86
N THR A 96 1.27 -4.51 11.52
CA THR A 96 0.52 -3.31 11.12
C THR A 96 0.76 -2.91 9.68
N HIS A 97 1.95 -3.17 9.14
CA HIS A 97 2.34 -2.79 7.79
C HIS A 97 3.52 -3.61 7.28
N VAL A 98 3.73 -3.54 5.97
CA VAL A 98 4.89 -4.08 5.28
C VAL A 98 6.03 -3.05 5.31
N VAL A 99 7.25 -3.48 5.65
CA VAL A 99 8.43 -2.60 5.76
C VAL A 99 9.49 -2.86 4.70
N ALA A 100 9.63 -4.10 4.25
CA ALA A 100 10.61 -4.48 3.23
C ALA A 100 10.02 -5.48 2.24
N LEU A 101 10.60 -5.51 1.05
CA LEU A 101 10.31 -6.44 -0.03
C LEU A 101 11.61 -7.08 -0.48
N TRP A 102 11.60 -8.37 -0.74
CA TRP A 102 12.72 -9.07 -1.33
C TRP A 102 12.31 -9.68 -2.66
N PHE A 103 13.12 -9.44 -3.69
CA PHE A 103 12.88 -9.89 -5.05
C PHE A 103 13.82 -11.04 -5.38
N SER A 104 13.28 -12.23 -5.67
CA SER A 104 14.10 -13.41 -5.91
C SER A 104 14.95 -13.32 -7.18
N GLY A 105 14.41 -12.72 -8.25
CA GLY A 105 15.10 -12.61 -9.54
C GLY A 105 16.36 -11.75 -9.50
N THR A 106 16.39 -10.71 -8.66
CA THR A 106 17.58 -9.87 -8.46
C THR A 106 18.33 -10.19 -7.18
N ASN A 107 17.73 -10.98 -6.29
CA ASN A 107 18.20 -11.24 -4.93
C ASN A 107 18.48 -9.94 -4.15
N GLU A 108 17.59 -8.95 -4.28
CA GLU A 108 17.71 -7.64 -3.63
C GLU A 108 16.56 -7.41 -2.64
N GLU A 109 16.91 -6.88 -1.47
CA GLU A 109 15.96 -6.30 -0.53
C GLU A 109 15.75 -4.82 -0.84
N LYS A 110 14.49 -4.41 -0.95
CA LYS A 110 14.07 -3.03 -1.20
C LYS A 110 13.08 -2.59 -0.13
N SER A 111 13.01 -1.29 0.08
CA SER A 111 12.00 -0.70 0.95
C SER A 111 10.60 -0.92 0.38
N ALA A 112 9.63 -1.22 1.25
CA ALA A 112 8.23 -1.35 0.85
C ALA A 112 7.50 0.01 0.69
N LYS A 113 8.21 1.13 0.84
CA LYS A 113 7.64 2.48 0.70
C LYS A 113 7.12 2.73 -0.71
N LEU A 114 5.99 3.42 -0.78
CA LEU A 114 5.42 3.86 -2.04
C LEU A 114 6.23 5.02 -2.64
N LYS A 115 6.28 5.08 -3.97
CA LYS A 115 6.95 6.16 -4.70
C LYS A 115 6.20 7.47 -4.47
N GLY A 116 6.89 8.45 -3.90
CA GLY A 116 6.32 9.77 -3.58
C GLY A 116 5.61 9.84 -2.22
N ALA A 117 5.58 8.76 -1.44
CA ALA A 117 5.07 8.80 -0.08
C ALA A 117 5.84 9.81 0.77
N VAL A 118 5.08 10.65 1.49
CA VAL A 118 5.59 11.60 2.47
C VAL A 118 5.59 10.97 3.86
N GLU A 119 6.55 11.35 4.71
CA GLU A 119 6.73 10.82 6.07
C GLU A 119 6.91 11.95 7.09
N GLY A 120 6.73 11.62 8.36
CA GLY A 120 6.94 12.55 9.47
C GLY A 120 6.06 13.80 9.37
N GLU A 121 6.69 14.98 9.52
CA GLU A 121 5.99 16.26 9.53
C GLU A 121 5.27 16.56 8.20
N GLU A 122 5.84 16.17 7.06
CA GLU A 122 5.20 16.39 5.75
C GLU A 122 3.92 15.58 5.60
N ARG A 123 3.89 14.35 6.13
CA ARG A 123 2.70 13.53 6.16
C ARG A 123 1.64 14.11 7.08
N GLU A 124 2.02 14.52 8.29
CA GLU A 124 1.11 15.14 9.26
C GLU A 124 0.51 16.43 8.70
N LYS A 125 1.33 17.25 8.03
CA LYS A 125 0.88 18.46 7.36
C LYS A 125 -0.11 18.17 6.24
N LEU A 126 0.25 17.26 5.32
CA LEU A 126 -0.65 16.85 4.24
C LEU A 126 -1.96 16.30 4.82
N TRP A 127 -1.89 15.42 5.82
CA TRP A 127 -3.08 14.84 6.40
C TRP A 127 -3.97 15.88 7.11
N SER A 128 -3.38 16.89 7.74
CA SER A 128 -4.10 18.00 8.36
C SER A 128 -4.79 18.87 7.31
N GLU A 129 -4.09 19.27 6.26
CA GLU A 129 -4.66 20.04 5.13
C GLU A 129 -5.83 19.28 4.49
N LEU A 130 -5.71 17.96 4.34
CA LEU A 130 -6.79 17.15 3.78
C LEU A 130 -8.01 17.02 4.71
N LYS A 131 -7.81 16.97 6.03
CA LYS A 131 -8.90 17.00 7.00
C LYS A 131 -9.63 18.35 7.00
N GLU A 132 -8.88 19.45 6.88
CA GLU A 132 -9.46 20.80 6.74
C GLU A 132 -10.28 20.93 5.45
N LEU A 133 -9.77 20.43 4.32
CA LEU A 133 -10.51 20.38 3.05
C LEU A 133 -11.84 19.64 3.21
N LEU A 134 -11.84 18.49 3.87
CA LEU A 134 -13.05 17.71 4.13
C LEU A 134 -14.04 18.49 5.01
N ALA A 135 -13.57 19.16 6.07
CA ALA A 135 -14.41 19.95 6.95
C ALA A 135 -15.07 21.13 6.20
N ALA A 136 -14.31 21.88 5.41
CA ALA A 136 -14.83 22.97 4.60
C ALA A 136 -15.91 22.48 3.61
N MET A 137 -15.69 21.33 2.96
CA MET A 137 -16.70 20.71 2.10
C MET A 137 -17.97 20.29 2.87
N GLU A 138 -17.89 20.01 4.17
CA GLU A 138 -19.04 19.66 5.01
C GLU A 138 -19.85 20.90 5.39
N GLU A 139 -19.18 22.00 5.77
CA GLU A 139 -19.79 23.28 6.15
C GLU A 139 -20.56 23.95 5.00
N ASP A 140 -20.01 23.96 3.78
CA ASP A 140 -20.67 24.53 2.58
C ASP A 140 -22.06 23.90 2.29
N LYS A 141 -22.32 22.68 2.80
CA LYS A 141 -23.59 21.98 2.57
C LYS A 141 -24.65 22.31 3.61
N GLU A 142 -24.25 22.78 4.80
CA GLU A 142 -25.21 23.20 5.83
C GLU A 142 -25.79 24.58 5.52
N GLU A 143 -25.00 25.48 4.92
CA GLU A 143 -25.49 26.82 4.55
C GLU A 143 -26.52 26.80 3.40
N VAL A 144 -26.45 25.83 2.48
CA VAL A 144 -27.42 25.69 1.36
C VAL A 144 -28.73 25.03 1.78
N ARG A 145 -28.81 24.47 3.00
CA ARG A 145 -29.98 23.72 3.49
C ARG A 145 -30.81 24.50 4.53
N ASN A 146 -30.56 25.79 4.70
CA ASN A 146 -31.36 26.72 5.51
C ASN A 146 -32.18 27.67 4.65
#